data_AF-A0A6J6I017-F1
#
_entry.id   AF-A0A6J6I017-F1
#
_cell.length_a   1.000
_cell.length_b   1.000
_cell.length_c   1.000
_cell.angle_alpha   90.00
_cell.angle_beta   90.00
_cell.angle_gamma   90.00
#
_symmetry.space_group_name_H-M   'P 1'
#
loop_
_entity.id
_entity.type
_entity.pdbx_description
1 polymer ?
#
loop_
_entity_poly.entity_id
_entity_poly.type
_entity_poly.pdbx_seq_one_letter_code
_entity_poly.pdbx_strand_id
1 'polypeptide(L)'
;MIDSQIDLRSDTVTKPSEEMRTVIASAPVGDDVYGEDPTVNALEEKVANLFGKEAALFCTSGSLANQLSIRLLVSPGEELITETNSHIVRAELGAAAVFSGITTRTWAADRGL
;
A
#
# COMPACT_ATOMS: atom_id res chain seq x y z
N MET A 1 -26.69 12.63 -12.01
CA MET A 1 -26.53 13.86 -11.21
C MET A 1 -25.05 14.02 -10.94
N ILE A 2 -24.44 15.12 -11.39
CA ILE A 2 -23.05 15.43 -11.04
C ILE A 2 -23.07 15.83 -9.57
N ASP A 3 -22.42 15.03 -8.73
CA ASP A 3 -22.35 15.24 -7.28
C ASP A 3 -21.66 16.60 -7.03
N SER A 4 -22.42 17.62 -6.58
CA SER A 4 -21.92 18.99 -6.38
C SER A 4 -21.08 19.15 -5.10
N GLN A 5 -20.53 18.06 -4.59
CA GLN A 5 -19.87 18.02 -3.29
C GLN A 5 -18.35 18.19 -3.48
N ILE A 6 -17.84 19.36 -3.08
CA ILE A 6 -16.40 19.59 -2.95
C ILE A 6 -15.94 18.90 -1.67
N ASP A 7 -15.27 17.77 -1.79
CA ASP A 7 -14.73 17.00 -0.66
C ASP A 7 -13.19 17.11 -0.63
N LEU A 8 -12.67 17.91 0.31
CA LEU A 8 -11.24 18.18 0.48
C LEU A 8 -10.64 17.44 1.68
N ARG A 9 -11.31 16.38 2.18
CA ARG A 9 -10.82 15.63 3.36
C ARG A 9 -9.55 14.82 3.04
N SER A 10 -9.51 14.18 1.87
CA SER A 10 -8.37 13.40 1.37
C SER A 10 -8.65 13.01 -0.09
N ASP A 11 -7.60 12.78 -0.86
CA ASP A 11 -7.62 12.12 -2.17
C ASP A 11 -8.21 10.69 -2.12
N THR A 12 -8.18 10.00 -0.99
CA THR A 12 -8.80 8.67 -0.83
C THR A 12 -10.32 8.65 -1.05
N VAL A 13 -10.99 9.81 -1.08
CA VAL A 13 -12.44 9.90 -1.35
C VAL A 13 -12.79 9.77 -2.83
N THR A 14 -11.80 9.67 -3.73
CA THR A 14 -12.03 9.49 -5.17
C THR A 14 -12.92 8.28 -5.45
N LYS A 15 -13.83 8.42 -6.41
CA LYS A 15 -14.70 7.35 -6.90
C LYS A 15 -14.19 6.89 -8.29
N PRO A 16 -14.23 5.58 -8.62
CA PRO A 16 -13.89 5.09 -9.96
C PRO A 16 -14.73 5.77 -11.03
N SER A 17 -14.08 6.21 -12.12
CA SER A 17 -14.74 6.75 -13.32
C SER A 17 -15.56 5.68 -14.03
N GLU A 18 -16.39 6.07 -14.99
CA GLU A 18 -17.17 5.12 -15.79
C GLU A 18 -16.25 4.19 -16.58
N GLU A 19 -15.19 4.73 -17.20
CA GLU A 19 -14.21 3.93 -17.96
C GLU A 19 -13.49 2.92 -17.06
N MET A 20 -13.09 3.33 -15.86
CA MET A 20 -12.47 2.43 -14.88
C MET A 20 -13.43 1.30 -14.49
N ARG A 21 -14.71 1.61 -14.28
CA ARG A 21 -15.73 0.59 -13.97
C ARG A 21 -15.94 -0.39 -15.11
N THR A 22 -15.95 0.09 -16.36
CA THR A 22 -16.04 -0.77 -17.55
C THR A 22 -14.83 -1.71 -17.65
N VAL A 23 -13.62 -1.21 -17.44
CA VAL A 23 -12.40 -2.04 -17.44
C VAL A 23 -12.47 -3.09 -16.35
N ILE A 24 -12.78 -2.71 -15.10
CA ILE A 24 -12.89 -3.65 -13.97
C ILE A 24 -13.93 -4.74 -14.27
N ALA A 25 -15.10 -4.37 -14.80
CA ALA A 25 -16.18 -5.33 -15.09
C ALA A 25 -15.84 -6.33 -16.21
N SER A 26 -14.88 -6.00 -17.08
CA SER A 26 -14.48 -6.82 -18.22
C SER A 26 -13.11 -7.49 -18.06
N ALA A 27 -12.42 -7.25 -16.94
CA ALA A 27 -11.07 -7.75 -16.70
C ALA A 27 -11.07 -9.28 -16.62
N PRO A 28 -10.13 -9.97 -17.30
CA PRO A 28 -9.93 -11.40 -17.09
C PRO A 28 -9.40 -11.65 -15.68
N VAL A 29 -9.95 -12.61 -14.97
CA VAL A 29 -9.60 -12.92 -13.58
C VAL A 29 -9.26 -14.40 -13.42
N GLY A 30 -8.55 -14.72 -12.36
CA GLY A 30 -8.15 -16.07 -11.99
C GLY A 30 -7.95 -16.20 -10.49
N ASP A 31 -7.32 -17.30 -10.05
CA ASP A 31 -6.95 -17.47 -8.65
C ASP A 31 -5.54 -16.94 -8.40
N ASP A 32 -5.45 -15.79 -7.74
CA ASP A 32 -4.20 -15.12 -7.41
C ASP A 32 -3.30 -15.93 -6.46
N VAL A 33 -3.87 -16.78 -5.59
CA VAL A 33 -3.07 -17.62 -4.68
C VAL A 33 -2.27 -18.65 -5.47
N TYR A 34 -2.79 -19.11 -6.62
CA TYR A 34 -2.07 -19.98 -7.55
C TYR A 34 -1.29 -19.20 -8.63
N GLY A 35 -1.33 -17.87 -8.62
CA GLY A 35 -0.68 -17.01 -9.63
C GLY A 35 -1.37 -17.04 -11.00
N GLU A 36 -2.65 -17.42 -11.03
CA GLU A 36 -3.42 -17.62 -12.27
C GLU A 36 -4.27 -16.40 -12.65
N ASP A 37 -4.25 -15.30 -11.88
CA ASP A 37 -4.97 -14.08 -12.24
C ASP A 37 -4.16 -13.22 -13.24
N PRO A 38 -4.58 -13.15 -14.52
CA PRO A 38 -3.82 -12.42 -15.53
C PRO A 38 -3.84 -10.90 -15.33
N THR A 39 -4.85 -10.36 -14.65
CA THR A 39 -4.96 -8.91 -14.41
C THR A 39 -4.03 -8.49 -13.28
N VAL A 40 -3.95 -9.26 -12.19
CA VAL A 40 -2.99 -9.01 -11.10
C VAL A 40 -1.56 -9.15 -11.62
N ASN A 41 -1.25 -10.24 -12.31
CA ASN A 41 0.09 -10.47 -12.89
C ASN A 41 0.53 -9.31 -13.81
N ALA A 42 -0.36 -8.84 -14.68
CA ALA A 42 -0.06 -7.73 -15.58
C ALA A 42 0.16 -6.40 -14.84
N LEU A 43 -0.58 -6.15 -13.75
CA LEU A 43 -0.38 -4.97 -12.91
C LEU A 43 0.98 -5.02 -12.23
N GLU A 44 1.32 -6.16 -11.61
CA GLU A 44 2.58 -6.35 -10.90
C GLU A 44 3.78 -6.25 -11.85
N GLU A 45 3.75 -6.91 -13.01
CA GLU A 45 4.81 -6.82 -14.02
C GLU A 45 5.01 -5.37 -14.48
N LYS A 46 3.91 -4.66 -14.78
CA LYS A 46 3.97 -3.25 -15.18
C LYS A 46 4.61 -2.37 -14.11
N VAL A 47 4.24 -2.57 -12.83
CA VAL A 47 4.78 -1.78 -11.71
C VAL A 47 6.24 -2.12 -11.44
N ALA A 48 6.62 -3.39 -11.47
CA ALA A 48 8.01 -3.83 -11.34
C ALA A 48 8.90 -3.17 -12.42
N ASN A 49 8.45 -3.20 -13.67
CA ASN A 49 9.12 -2.55 -14.79
C ASN A 49 9.20 -1.03 -14.63
N LEU A 50 8.13 -0.38 -14.18
CA LEU A 50 8.09 1.07 -13.97
C LEU A 50 9.13 1.55 -12.96
N PHE A 51 9.39 0.77 -11.91
CA PHE A 51 10.35 1.12 -10.86
C PHE A 51 11.73 0.45 -11.02
N GLY A 52 11.95 -0.31 -12.10
CA GLY A 52 13.19 -1.05 -12.33
C GLY A 52 13.48 -2.06 -11.22
N LYS A 53 12.45 -2.79 -10.76
CA LYS A 53 12.54 -3.83 -9.74
C LYS A 53 12.28 -5.20 -10.37
N GLU A 54 12.80 -6.24 -9.71
CA GLU A 54 12.65 -7.62 -10.19
C GLU A 54 11.21 -8.13 -10.09
N ALA A 55 10.44 -7.63 -9.11
CA ALA A 55 9.06 -8.02 -8.87
C ALA A 55 8.27 -6.88 -8.18
N ALA A 56 6.94 -7.01 -8.21
CA ALA A 56 6.01 -6.22 -7.40
C ALA A 56 4.94 -7.16 -6.82
N LEU A 57 4.19 -6.67 -5.84
CA LEU A 57 3.10 -7.43 -5.21
C LEU A 57 1.88 -6.52 -5.02
N PHE A 58 0.72 -6.93 -5.50
CA PHE A 58 -0.53 -6.25 -5.27
C PHE A 58 -0.97 -6.45 -3.81
N CYS A 59 -1.28 -5.35 -3.14
CA CYS A 59 -1.75 -5.35 -1.76
C CYS A 59 -3.10 -4.65 -1.68
N THR A 60 -3.98 -5.15 -0.81
CA THR A 60 -5.33 -4.60 -0.62
C THR A 60 -5.34 -3.19 -0.01
N SER A 61 -4.23 -2.77 0.61
CA SER A 61 -4.07 -1.42 1.16
C SER A 61 -2.59 -1.03 1.24
N GLY A 62 -2.32 0.28 1.32
CA GLY A 62 -0.98 0.80 1.59
C GLY A 62 -0.44 0.35 2.96
N SER A 63 -1.30 0.24 3.97
CA SER A 63 -0.91 -0.27 5.30
C SER A 63 -0.45 -1.73 5.24
N LEU A 64 -1.13 -2.61 4.51
CA LEU A 64 -0.66 -3.98 4.32
C LEU A 64 0.71 -4.01 3.60
N ALA A 65 0.87 -3.22 2.54
CA ALA A 65 2.13 -3.15 1.79
C ALA A 65 3.30 -2.70 2.69
N ASN A 66 3.10 -1.67 3.53
CA ASN A 66 4.08 -1.22 4.50
C ASN A 66 4.41 -2.31 5.53
N GLN A 67 3.40 -2.97 6.11
CA GLN A 67 3.63 -3.97 7.15
C GLN A 67 4.31 -5.23 6.63
N LEU A 68 4.01 -5.66 5.40
CA LEU A 68 4.76 -6.74 4.74
C LEU A 68 6.22 -6.34 4.52
N SER A 69 6.46 -5.14 4.00
CA SER A 69 7.81 -4.62 3.75
C SER A 69 8.64 -4.53 5.03
N ILE A 70 8.05 -3.99 6.11
CA ILE A 70 8.68 -3.88 7.42
C ILE A 70 9.04 -5.28 7.96
N ARG A 71 8.10 -6.24 7.90
CA ARG A 71 8.31 -7.60 8.41
C ARG A 71 9.35 -8.38 7.61
N LEU A 72 9.52 -8.09 6.32
CA LEU A 72 10.55 -8.70 5.48
C LEU A 72 11.95 -8.15 5.77
N LEU A 73 12.06 -6.89 6.20
CA LEU A 73 13.33 -6.19 6.36
C LEU A 73 13.81 -6.07 7.81
N VAL A 74 12.92 -6.23 8.79
CA VAL A 74 13.20 -6.03 10.21
C VAL A 74 12.68 -7.23 10.99
N SER A 75 13.55 -7.86 11.77
CA SER A 75 13.20 -9.07 12.53
C SER A 75 12.47 -8.71 13.83
N PRO A 76 11.67 -9.63 14.40
CA PRO A 76 11.11 -9.45 15.73
C PRO A 76 12.19 -9.16 16.78
N GLY A 77 11.98 -8.15 17.61
CA GLY A 77 12.96 -7.67 18.59
C GLY A 77 13.99 -6.65 18.05
N GLU A 78 13.99 -6.39 16.74
CA GLU A 78 14.79 -5.33 16.13
C GLU A 78 14.03 -4.00 16.04
N GLU A 79 14.71 -2.95 15.57
CA GLU A 79 14.24 -1.57 15.62
C GLU A 79 14.02 -0.99 14.20
N LEU A 80 12.83 -0.39 14.00
CA LEU A 80 12.51 0.44 12.85
C LEU A 80 12.83 1.91 13.17
N ILE A 81 13.66 2.54 12.34
CA ILE A 81 14.01 3.97 12.46
C ILE A 81 13.21 4.75 11.41
N THR A 82 12.34 5.67 11.84
CA THR A 82 11.53 6.50 10.92
C THR A 82 11.15 7.87 11.52
N GLU A 83 10.71 8.80 10.69
CA GLU A 83 10.25 10.13 11.15
C GLU A 83 8.95 10.01 11.96
N THR A 84 8.78 10.89 12.96
CA THR A 84 7.69 10.84 13.95
C THR A 84 6.28 10.92 13.34
N ASN A 85 6.12 11.66 12.24
CA ASN A 85 4.85 11.83 11.53
C ASN A 85 4.63 10.82 10.40
N SER A 86 5.59 9.91 10.15
CA SER A 86 5.46 8.86 9.14
C SER A 86 4.20 8.01 9.34
N HIS A 87 3.56 7.62 8.23
CA HIS A 87 2.27 6.93 8.24
C HIS A 87 2.32 5.62 9.05
N ILE A 88 3.41 4.86 8.88
CA ILE A 88 3.67 3.57 9.54
C ILE A 88 3.73 3.66 11.06
N VAL A 89 4.01 4.85 11.62
CA VAL A 89 3.99 5.10 13.07
C VAL A 89 2.67 5.71 13.50
N ARG A 90 2.23 6.77 12.81
CA ARG A 90 1.13 7.63 13.26
C ARG A 90 -0.27 7.08 12.93
N ALA A 91 -0.41 6.37 11.82
CA ALA A 91 -1.71 6.07 11.21
C ALA A 91 -1.97 4.56 10.98
N GLU A 92 -1.07 3.68 11.44
CA GLU A 92 -1.19 2.23 11.28
C GLU A 92 -1.38 1.49 12.61
N LEU A 93 -1.89 2.20 13.64
CA LEU A 93 -2.32 1.61 14.93
C LEU A 93 -1.22 0.81 15.66
N GLY A 94 0.06 1.14 15.44
CA GLY A 94 1.18 0.39 16.01
C GLY A 94 1.34 -1.03 15.44
N ALA A 95 0.86 -1.28 14.22
CA ALA A 95 0.85 -2.59 13.58
C ALA A 95 2.21 -3.31 13.58
N ALA A 96 3.33 -2.58 13.41
CA ALA A 96 4.66 -3.17 13.43
C ALA A 96 4.98 -3.84 14.79
N ALA A 97 4.56 -3.23 15.90
CA ALA A 97 4.73 -3.80 17.23
C ALA A 97 3.79 -4.99 17.45
N VAL A 98 2.50 -4.84 17.13
CA VAL A 98 1.46 -5.85 17.41
C VAL A 98 1.63 -7.11 16.56
N PHE A 99 1.90 -6.98 15.26
CA PHE A 99 1.92 -8.10 14.32
C PHE A 99 3.32 -8.68 14.08
N SER A 100 4.36 -7.89 14.32
CA SER A 100 5.73 -8.26 13.97
C SER A 100 6.72 -8.17 15.13
N GLY A 101 6.31 -7.68 16.32
CA GLY A 101 7.19 -7.60 17.48
C GLY A 101 8.36 -6.63 17.30
N ILE A 102 8.17 -5.60 16.47
CA ILE A 102 9.20 -4.62 16.11
C ILE A 102 9.00 -3.36 16.95
N THR A 103 10.10 -2.85 17.53
CA THR A 103 10.09 -1.55 18.21
C THR A 103 10.40 -0.43 17.23
N THR A 104 9.94 0.79 17.52
CA THR A 104 10.15 1.95 16.66
C THR A 104 10.92 3.03 17.41
N ARG A 105 11.99 3.55 16.78
CA ARG A 105 12.66 4.78 17.20
C ARG A 105 12.34 5.89 16.20
N THR A 106 11.87 7.02 16.72
CA THR A 106 11.53 8.16 15.88
C THR A 106 12.40 9.39 16.12
N TRP A 107 12.46 10.24 15.10
CA TRP A 107 12.99 11.61 15.21
C TRP A 107 12.04 12.59 14.54
N ALA A 108 12.16 13.88 14.87
CA ALA A 108 11.40 14.94 14.23
C ALA A 108 12.16 15.52 13.03
N ALA A 109 11.47 15.75 11.92
CA ALA A 109 12.01 16.49 10.77
C ALA A 109 11.05 17.63 10.38
N ASP A 110 11.62 18.79 10.04
CA ASP A 110 10.87 20.05 9.81
C ASP A 110 9.81 19.94 8.69
N ARG A 111 10.05 19.08 7.69
CA ARG A 111 9.13 18.86 6.56
C ARG A 111 8.88 17.38 6.26
N GLY A 112 9.04 16.52 7.26
CA GLY A 112 9.11 15.06 7.04
C GLY A 112 10.41 14.63 6.36
N LEU A 113 10.46 13.35 5.96
CA LEU A 113 11.50 12.77 5.10
C LEU A 113 10.99 12.66 3.67
#